data_AF-A0A7S1A6L2-F1
#
_entry.id   AF-A0A7S1A6L2-F1
#
_cell.length_a   1.000
_cell.length_b   1.000
_cell.length_c   1.000
_cell.angle_alpha   90.00
_cell.angle_beta   90.00
_cell.angle_gamma   90.00
#
_symmetry.space_group_name_H-M   'P 1'
#
loop_
_entity.id
_entity.type
_entity.pdbx_description
1 polymer ?
#
loop_
_entity_poly.entity_id
_entity_poly.type
_entity_poly.pdbx_seq_one_letter_code
_entity_poly.pdbx_strand_id
1 'polypeptide(L)'
;TMMAESTCQLMALHADGVLSLINKHRLIQEITSEYAQQFLRCVHSARPPTAAWPTDVTIPFTEFGDILLSMKPAGQVAVGLISLENAQKSLLAKLSHEEKYEELKQEV
;
A
#
# COMPACT_ATOMS: atom_id res chain seq x y z
N THR A 1 17.46 6.42 -21.04
CA THR A 1 17.74 5.35 -20.08
C THR A 1 17.10 5.74 -18.76
N MET A 2 16.15 4.96 -18.25
CA MET A 2 15.54 5.22 -16.93
C MET A 2 16.39 4.49 -15.89
N MET A 3 16.92 5.22 -14.90
CA MET A 3 17.78 4.64 -13.86
C MET A 3 17.11 4.80 -12.50
N ALA A 4 17.16 3.75 -11.68
CA ALA A 4 16.71 3.84 -10.30
C ALA A 4 17.70 4.69 -9.50
N GLU A 5 17.21 5.78 -8.92
CA GLU A 5 18.02 6.69 -8.10
C GLU A 5 18.22 6.17 -6.67
N SER A 6 17.42 5.18 -6.24
CA SER A 6 17.44 4.56 -4.93
C SER A 6 17.08 3.07 -5.00
N THR A 7 17.28 2.34 -3.90
CA THR A 7 16.85 0.93 -3.79
C THR A 7 15.34 0.83 -3.99
N CYS A 8 14.93 0.13 -5.03
CA CYS A 8 13.52 -0.08 -5.36
C CYS A 8 13.19 -1.57 -5.47
N GLN A 9 11.90 -1.89 -5.42
CA GLN A 9 11.38 -3.23 -5.65
C GLN A 9 10.60 -3.27 -6.97
N LEU A 10 10.77 -4.35 -7.72
CA LEU A 10 9.97 -4.61 -8.91
C LEU A 10 8.89 -5.64 -8.54
N MET A 11 7.64 -5.33 -8.88
CA MET A 11 6.51 -6.23 -8.66
C MET A 11 5.86 -6.57 -10.01
N ALA A 12 5.74 -7.85 -10.31
CA ALA A 12 4.97 -8.34 -11.44
C ALA A 12 3.58 -8.78 -10.98
N LEU A 13 2.54 -8.37 -11.70
CA LEU A 13 1.15 -8.67 -11.36
C LEU A 13 0.45 -9.33 -12.56
N HIS A 14 -0.29 -10.40 -12.30
CA HIS A 14 -1.19 -10.97 -13.29
C HIS A 14 -2.52 -10.21 -13.27
N ALA A 15 -2.68 -9.28 -14.22
CA ALA A 15 -3.79 -8.34 -14.25
C ALA A 15 -5.16 -9.03 -14.17
N ASP A 16 -5.37 -10.08 -14.98
CA ASP A 16 -6.64 -10.82 -15.01
C ASP A 16 -6.93 -11.51 -13.67
N GLY A 17 -5.89 -12.06 -13.04
CA GLY A 17 -5.98 -12.67 -11.71
C GLY A 17 -6.42 -11.66 -10.66
N VAL A 18 -5.80 -10.48 -10.65
CA VAL A 18 -6.13 -9.39 -9.72
C VAL A 18 -7.56 -8.92 -9.95
N LEU A 19 -7.96 -8.67 -11.20
CA LEU A 19 -9.33 -8.25 -11.53
C LEU A 19 -10.36 -9.31 -11.12
N SER A 20 -10.06 -10.59 -11.33
CA SER A 20 -10.95 -11.69 -10.92
C SER A 20 -11.13 -11.75 -9.40
N LEU A 21 -10.07 -11.44 -8.62
CA LEU A 21 -10.11 -11.41 -7.16
C LEU A 21 -10.92 -10.22 -6.65
N ILE A 22 -10.67 -9.04 -7.20
CA ILE A 22 -11.40 -7.81 -6.86
C ILE A 22 -12.90 -8.04 -7.02
N ASN A 23 -13.33 -8.65 -8.14
CA ASN A 23 -14.74 -8.90 -8.40
C ASN A 23 -15.38 -9.97 -7.51
N LYS A 24 -14.60 -10.83 -6.84
CA LYS A 24 -15.12 -11.87 -5.93
C LYS A 24 -15.38 -11.36 -4.51
N HIS A 25 -14.69 -10.29 -4.10
CA HIS A 25 -14.73 -9.81 -2.72
C HIS A 25 -15.22 -8.37 -2.66
N ARG A 26 -16.47 -8.17 -2.21
CA ARG A 26 -17.12 -6.86 -2.16
C ARG A 26 -16.29 -5.78 -1.46
N LEU A 27 -15.72 -6.09 -0.29
CA LEU A 27 -14.91 -5.12 0.45
C LEU A 27 -13.65 -4.69 -0.32
N ILE A 28 -12.97 -5.64 -0.96
CA ILE A 28 -11.79 -5.37 -1.79
C ILE A 28 -12.21 -4.51 -2.99
N GLN A 29 -13.30 -4.87 -3.66
CA GLN A 29 -13.86 -4.09 -4.76
C GLN A 29 -14.15 -2.64 -4.38
N GLU A 30 -14.81 -2.42 -3.24
CA GLU A 30 -15.15 -1.09 -2.74
C GLU A 30 -13.90 -0.26 -2.45
N ILE A 31 -12.93 -0.83 -1.71
CA ILE A 31 -11.66 -0.16 -1.38
C ILE A 31 -10.87 0.15 -2.65
N THR A 32 -10.74 -0.80 -3.57
CA THR A 32 -9.98 -0.62 -4.82
C THR A 32 -10.62 0.44 -5.72
N SER A 33 -11.94 0.40 -5.88
CA SER A 33 -12.69 1.39 -6.67
C SER A 33 -12.54 2.79 -6.08
N GLU A 34 -12.63 2.90 -4.75
CA GLU A 34 -12.47 4.17 -4.07
C GLU A 34 -11.04 4.72 -4.17
N TYR A 35 -10.03 3.88 -3.95
CA TYR A 35 -8.63 4.25 -4.17
C TYR A 35 -8.42 4.76 -5.60
N ALA A 36 -8.92 4.04 -6.61
CA ALA A 36 -8.78 4.43 -8.02
C ALA A 36 -9.44 5.79 -8.31
N GLN A 37 -10.60 6.07 -7.73
CA GLN A 37 -11.28 7.36 -7.86
C GLN A 37 -10.47 8.51 -7.24
N GLN A 38 -9.89 8.29 -6.05
CA GLN A 38 -9.04 9.30 -5.41
C GLN A 38 -7.76 9.55 -6.19
N PHE A 39 -7.09 8.48 -6.61
CA PHE A 39 -5.87 8.58 -7.41
C PHE A 39 -6.13 9.36 -8.71
N LEU A 40 -7.22 9.06 -9.42
CA LEU A 40 -7.60 9.78 -10.64
C LEU A 40 -7.85 11.27 -10.36
N ARG A 41 -8.47 11.62 -9.22
CA ARG A 41 -8.62 13.02 -8.81
C ARG A 41 -7.28 13.70 -8.58
N CYS A 42 -6.31 13.02 -7.96
CA CYS A 42 -4.97 13.55 -7.77
C CYS A 42 -4.27 13.80 -9.11
N VAL A 43 -4.36 12.85 -10.05
CA VAL A 43 -3.83 13.00 -11.42
C VAL A 43 -4.39 14.26 -12.10
N HIS A 44 -5.71 14.47 -12.04
CA HIS A 44 -6.33 15.65 -12.64
C HIS A 44 -5.96 16.97 -11.94
N SER A 45 -5.67 16.91 -10.65
CA SER A 45 -5.33 18.08 -9.83
C SER A 45 -3.85 18.44 -9.89
N ALA A 46 -2.99 17.51 -10.30
CA ALA A 46 -1.55 17.71 -10.47
C ALA A 46 -1.25 18.60 -11.68
N ARG A 47 -1.35 19.91 -11.49
CA ARG A 47 -1.01 20.90 -12.52
C ARG A 47 -0.57 22.23 -11.91
N PRO A 48 0.24 23.03 -12.62
CA PRO A 48 0.58 24.38 -12.20
C PRO A 48 -0.67 25.28 -12.09
N PRO A 49 -0.65 26.30 -11.21
CA PRO A 49 0.49 26.74 -10.38
C PRO A 49 0.63 25.99 -9.05
N THR A 50 -0.34 25.14 -8.69
CA THR A 50 -0.43 24.52 -7.36
C THR A 50 0.41 23.26 -7.22
N ALA A 51 0.78 22.62 -8.33
CA ALA A 51 1.61 21.42 -8.35
C ALA A 51 2.44 21.31 -9.63
N ALA A 52 3.43 20.42 -9.64
CA ALA A 52 4.07 19.99 -10.87
C ALA A 52 3.10 19.15 -11.73
N TRP A 53 3.33 19.09 -13.04
CA TRP A 53 2.66 18.10 -13.89
C TRP A 53 3.09 16.68 -13.49
N PRO A 54 2.19 15.68 -13.57
CA PRO A 54 2.51 14.30 -13.25
C PRO A 54 3.51 13.72 -14.26
N THR A 55 4.31 12.78 -13.81
CA THR A 55 5.21 11.97 -14.64
C THR A 55 4.82 10.49 -14.55
N ASP A 56 5.43 9.66 -15.38
CA ASP A 56 5.23 8.20 -15.35
C ASP A 56 5.67 7.55 -14.02
N VAL A 57 6.47 8.27 -13.22
CA VAL A 57 7.06 7.77 -11.96
C VAL A 57 6.44 8.46 -10.74
N THR A 58 6.10 9.74 -10.86
CA THR A 58 5.65 10.55 -9.72
C THR A 58 4.43 11.35 -10.08
N ILE A 59 3.38 11.19 -9.28
CA ILE A 59 2.15 11.96 -9.35
C ILE A 59 2.00 12.72 -8.02
N PRO A 60 1.88 14.06 -8.03
CA PRO A 60 1.60 14.82 -6.82
C PRO A 60 0.34 14.33 -6.09
N PHE A 61 0.36 14.44 -4.75
CA PHE A 61 -0.78 14.12 -3.88
C PHE A 61 -1.20 12.65 -3.86
N THR A 62 -0.31 11.73 -4.28
CA THR A 62 -0.61 10.29 -4.28
C THR A 62 0.12 9.50 -3.19
N GLU A 63 0.64 10.18 -2.17
CA GLU A 63 1.17 9.49 -1.00
C GLU A 63 0.08 8.63 -0.34
N PHE A 64 0.46 7.47 0.16
CA PHE A 64 -0.49 6.48 0.67
C PHE A 64 -1.41 7.06 1.75
N GLY A 65 -0.84 7.83 2.69
CA GLY A 65 -1.59 8.47 3.77
C GLY A 65 -2.61 9.47 3.24
N ASP A 66 -2.23 10.29 2.27
CA ASP A 66 -3.09 11.33 1.69
C ASP A 66 -4.29 10.71 0.96
N ILE A 67 -4.03 9.66 0.15
CA ILE A 67 -5.11 8.94 -0.53
C ILE A 67 -6.02 8.28 0.50
N LEU A 68 -5.47 7.54 1.47
CA LEU A 68 -6.27 6.83 2.47
C LEU A 68 -7.18 7.79 3.26
N LEU A 69 -6.64 8.93 3.71
CA LEU A 69 -7.40 9.94 4.44
C LEU A 69 -8.52 10.60 3.61
N SER A 70 -8.41 10.57 2.28
CA SER A 70 -9.45 11.06 1.37
C SER A 70 -10.56 10.04 1.09
N MET A 71 -10.36 8.76 1.41
CA MET A 71 -11.36 7.69 1.24
C MET A 71 -12.50 7.83 2.26
N LYS A 72 -13.61 7.12 2.04
CA LYS A 72 -14.72 7.03 3.00
C LYS A 72 -14.25 6.40 4.31
N PRO A 73 -14.87 6.78 5.44
CA PRO A 73 -14.52 6.24 6.76
C PRO A 73 -14.53 4.70 6.83
N ALA A 74 -15.46 4.03 6.12
CA ALA A 74 -15.53 2.58 6.10
C ALA A 74 -14.26 1.92 5.51
N GLY A 75 -13.73 2.48 4.41
CA GLY A 75 -12.48 2.01 3.79
C GLY A 75 -11.27 2.29 4.68
N GLN A 76 -11.21 3.48 5.28
CA GLN A 76 -10.17 3.85 6.24
C GLN A 76 -10.10 2.89 7.44
N VAL A 77 -11.26 2.59 8.05
CA VAL A 77 -11.36 1.68 9.18
C VAL A 77 -10.96 0.27 8.78
N ALA A 78 -11.43 -0.23 7.63
CA ALA A 78 -11.09 -1.56 7.16
C ALA A 78 -9.57 -1.73 6.96
N VAL A 79 -8.93 -0.78 6.25
CA VAL A 79 -7.48 -0.78 6.04
C VAL A 79 -6.73 -0.63 7.37
N GLY A 80 -7.21 0.22 8.27
CA GLY A 80 -6.63 0.43 9.59
C GLY A 80 -6.65 -0.82 10.47
N LEU A 81 -7.79 -1.52 10.54
CA LEU A 81 -7.93 -2.77 11.29
C LEU A 81 -7.00 -3.87 10.76
N ILE A 82 -6.94 -4.06 9.44
CA ILE A 82 -6.04 -5.03 8.80
C ILE A 82 -4.57 -4.68 9.09
N SER A 83 -4.24 -3.39 9.05
CA SER A 83 -2.88 -2.91 9.33
C SER A 83 -2.48 -3.17 10.79
N LEU A 84 -3.39 -2.94 11.74
CA LEU A 84 -3.17 -3.24 13.15
C LEU A 84 -2.99 -4.74 13.39
N GLU A 85 -3.83 -5.58 12.79
CA GLU A 85 -3.72 -7.03 12.90
C GLU A 85 -2.36 -7.52 12.37
N ASN A 86 -1.93 -7.00 11.21
CA ASN A 86 -0.63 -7.37 10.62
C ASN A 86 0.55 -6.84 11.43
N ALA A 87 0.46 -5.64 12.00
CA ALA A 87 1.49 -5.08 12.87
C ALA A 87 1.68 -5.93 14.13
N GLN A 88 0.56 -6.36 14.76
CA GLN A 88 0.60 -7.26 15.90
C GLN A 88 1.25 -8.61 15.54
N LYS A 89 0.87 -9.23 14.42
CA LYS A 89 1.51 -10.46 13.94
C LYS A 89 3.01 -10.29 13.69
N SER A 90 3.43 -9.16 13.10
CA SER A 90 4.84 -8.88 12.87
C SER A 90 5.62 -8.70 14.18
N LEU A 91 5.03 -8.05 15.19
CA LEU A 91 5.64 -7.89 16.51
C LEU A 91 5.79 -9.24 17.21
N LEU A 92 4.74 -10.06 17.23
CA LEU A 92 4.78 -11.41 17.79
C LEU A 92 5.80 -12.29 17.05
N ALA A 93 5.87 -12.19 15.73
CA ALA A 93 6.87 -12.91 14.94
C ALA A 93 8.30 -12.48 15.31
N LYS A 94 8.54 -11.18 15.51
CA LYS A 94 9.86 -10.67 15.93
C LYS A 94 10.23 -11.18 17.33
N LEU A 95 9.31 -11.12 18.29
CA LEU A 95 9.53 -11.64 19.65
C LEU A 95 9.86 -13.14 19.64
N SER A 96 9.11 -13.93 18.88
CA SER A 96 9.36 -15.36 18.74
C SER A 96 10.70 -15.67 18.05
N HIS A 97 11.12 -14.84 17.09
CA HIS A 97 12.43 -14.95 16.46
C HIS A 97 13.57 -14.58 17.42
N GLU A 98 13.37 -13.58 18.29
CA GLU A 98 14.33 -13.21 19.33
C GLU A 98 14.54 -14.35 20.34
N GLU A 99 13.45 -14.98 20.81
CA GLU A 99 13.50 -16.13 21.72
C GLU A 99 14.23 -17.32 21.10
N LYS A 100 13.89 -17.69 19.86
CA LYS A 100 14.60 -18.76 19.13
C LYS A 100 16.07 -18.45 18.89
N TYR A 101 16.41 -17.19 18.66
CA TYR A 101 17.80 -16.78 18.45
C TYR A 101 18.61 -16.89 19.75
N GLU A 102 18.03 -16.58 20.90
CA GLU A 102 18.67 -16.78 22.21
C GLU A 102 18.78 -18.26 22.58
N GLU A 103 17.81 -19.11 22.22
CA GLU A 103 17.91 -20.58 22.35
C GLU A 103 19.07 -21.13 21.50
N LEU A 104 19.20 -20.70 20.25
CA LEU A 104 20.30 -21.08 19.35
C LEU A 104 21.68 -20.67 19.87
N LYS A 105 21.80 -19.55 20.60
CA LYS A 105 23.04 -19.13 21.25
C LYS A 105 23.44 -20.02 22.43
N GLN A 106 22.48 -20.70 23.07
CA GLN A 106 22.76 -21.61 24.18
C GLN A 106 23.21 -22.99 23.71
N GLU A 107 22.94 -23.35 22.45
CA GLU A 107 23.32 -24.62 21.82
C GLU A 107 24.74 -24.62 21.20
N VAL A 108 25.42 -23.47 21.16
CA VAL A 108 26.79 -23.28 20.61
C VAL A 108 27.76 -22.86 21.70
#